data_AF-A0A644WF58-F1
#
_entry.id   AF-A0A644WF58-F1
#
_cell.length_a   1.000
_cell.length_b   1.000
_cell.length_c   1.000
_cell.angle_alpha   90.00
_cell.angle_beta   90.00
_cell.angle_gamma   90.00
#
_symmetry.space_group_name_H-M   'P 1'
#
loop_
_entity.id
_entity.type
_entity.pdbx_description
1 polymer ?
#
loop_
_entity_poly.entity_id
_entity_poly.type
_entity_poly.pdbx_seq_one_letter_code
_entity_poly.pdbx_strand_id
1 'polypeptide(L)'
;MFEVLNRYKSTVNGQLSTVLGKLGLKKGQYFVVSAHREENIASEKNFFNLVKILNQVAAQYNLPVIVSTHPRTRKMIEKHGIQFHEQVKLMKPMGLSEYIALQVQSKAVLSDSGTISEESSILNFRALNIREAHERPEAMEEASVMMVGLNPERVMQGLVELEQQKTGAERNFRPVADYSMPNVSDKVVRIILSYTDYVKRVVWGE
;
A
#
# COMPACT_ATOMS: atom_id res chain seq x y z
N MET A 1 2.72 1.39 12.62
CA MET A 1 3.70 1.14 11.53
C MET A 1 5.05 1.87 11.70
N PHE A 2 5.09 3.10 12.22
CA PHE A 2 6.30 3.96 12.23
C PHE A 2 7.55 3.38 12.89
N GLU A 3 7.43 2.78 14.07
CA GLU A 3 8.57 2.14 14.75
C GLU A 3 9.21 1.03 13.89
N VAL A 4 8.38 0.21 13.23
CA VAL A 4 8.85 -0.85 12.31
C VAL A 4 9.57 -0.24 11.12
N LEU A 5 8.97 0.74 10.45
CA LEU A 5 9.60 1.39 9.29
C LEU A 5 10.95 2.02 9.63
N ASN A 6 11.06 2.66 10.81
CA ASN A 6 12.34 3.20 11.28
C ASN A 6 13.35 2.11 11.61
N ARG A 7 12.94 1.00 12.23
CA ARG A 7 13.81 -0.14 12.53
C ARG A 7 14.43 -0.77 11.28
N TYR A 8 13.69 -0.81 10.18
CA TYR A 8 14.11 -1.38 8.89
C TYR A 8 14.66 -0.35 7.90
N LYS A 9 14.76 0.93 8.28
CA LYS A 9 15.16 2.03 7.38
C LYS A 9 16.49 1.78 6.67
N SER A 10 17.51 1.28 7.37
CA SER A 10 18.82 0.97 6.78
C SER A 10 18.72 -0.16 5.74
N THR A 11 17.97 -1.21 6.06
CA THR A 11 17.73 -2.34 5.15
C THR A 11 16.96 -1.89 3.91
N VAL A 12 15.89 -1.09 4.09
CA VAL A 12 15.12 -0.51 2.98
C VAL A 12 16.03 0.34 2.08
N ASN A 13 16.85 1.21 2.67
CA ASN A 13 17.78 2.04 1.90
C ASN A 13 18.77 1.21 1.07
N GLY A 14 19.27 0.10 1.61
CA GLY A 14 20.12 -0.84 0.88
C GLY A 14 19.40 -1.58 -0.27
N GLN A 15 18.07 -1.66 -0.24
CA GLN A 15 17.27 -2.30 -1.29
C GLN A 15 16.86 -1.35 -2.44
N LEU A 16 16.93 -0.03 -2.24
CA LEU A 16 16.48 0.97 -3.22
C LEU A 16 17.09 0.79 -4.61
N SER A 17 18.39 0.53 -4.72
CA SER A 17 19.03 0.30 -6.03
C SER A 17 18.93 -1.16 -6.48
N THR A 18 18.99 -2.08 -5.52
CA THR A 18 19.01 -3.54 -5.77
C THR A 18 17.72 -4.02 -6.41
N VAL A 19 16.57 -3.59 -5.88
CA VAL A 19 15.26 -4.04 -6.37
C VAL A 19 14.96 -3.49 -7.77
N LEU A 20 15.33 -2.24 -8.05
CA LEU A 20 15.17 -1.64 -9.37
C LEU A 20 16.03 -2.34 -10.42
N GLY A 21 17.31 -2.60 -10.10
CA GLY A 21 18.22 -3.33 -11.00
C GLY A 21 17.73 -4.75 -11.29
N LYS A 22 17.32 -5.49 -10.26
CA LYS A 22 16.79 -6.86 -10.37
C LYS A 22 15.55 -6.94 -11.26
N LEU A 23 14.71 -5.92 -11.28
CA LEU A 23 13.45 -5.89 -12.04
C LEU A 23 13.53 -5.09 -13.35
N GLY A 24 14.69 -4.48 -13.64
CA GLY A 24 14.87 -3.60 -14.80
C GLY A 24 13.99 -2.35 -14.76
N LEU A 25 13.76 -1.80 -13.56
CA LEU A 25 12.87 -0.66 -13.34
C LEU A 25 13.66 0.65 -13.18
N LYS A 26 13.01 1.77 -13.49
CA LYS A 26 13.53 3.12 -13.26
C LYS A 26 12.67 3.84 -12.23
N LYS A 27 13.31 4.56 -11.30
CA LYS A 27 12.61 5.34 -10.26
C LYS A 27 11.57 6.27 -10.89
N GLY A 28 10.34 6.26 -10.35
CA GLY A 28 9.22 7.08 -10.82
C GLY A 28 8.61 6.64 -12.16
N GLN A 29 9.06 5.52 -12.74
CA GLN A 29 8.63 5.02 -14.05
C GLN A 29 8.01 3.62 -13.96
N TYR A 30 7.25 3.36 -12.89
CA TYR A 30 6.44 2.14 -12.74
C TYR A 30 5.38 2.33 -11.65
N PHE A 31 4.37 1.47 -11.65
CA PHE A 31 3.34 1.41 -10.61
C PHE A 31 3.51 0.15 -9.78
N VAL A 32 3.12 0.23 -8.51
CA VAL A 32 3.04 -0.94 -7.61
C VAL A 32 1.59 -1.16 -7.26
N VAL A 33 1.12 -2.41 -7.39
CA VAL A 33 -0.24 -2.79 -7.06
C VAL A 33 -0.25 -3.95 -6.09
N SER A 34 -0.98 -3.81 -4.98
CA SER A 34 -1.34 -4.90 -4.10
C SER A 34 -2.84 -4.99 -3.97
N ALA A 35 -3.39 -6.11 -4.44
CA ALA A 35 -4.80 -6.47 -4.30
C ALA A 35 -4.87 -7.90 -3.77
N HIS A 36 -5.23 -8.07 -2.51
CA HIS A 36 -5.22 -9.36 -1.80
C HIS A 36 -6.45 -9.60 -0.93
N ARG A 37 -7.30 -8.59 -0.74
CA ARG A 37 -8.51 -8.70 0.08
C ARG A 37 -9.60 -9.51 -0.61
N GLU A 38 -10.31 -10.30 0.18
CA GLU A 38 -11.33 -11.24 -0.32
C GLU A 38 -12.51 -10.49 -0.94
N GLU A 39 -12.95 -9.40 -0.32
CA GLU A 39 -14.02 -8.54 -0.83
C GLU A 39 -13.73 -7.97 -2.24
N ASN A 40 -12.45 -7.80 -2.58
CA ASN A 40 -12.02 -7.26 -3.88
C ASN A 40 -11.88 -8.36 -4.94
N ILE A 41 -11.55 -9.60 -4.55
CA ILE A 41 -11.19 -10.68 -5.48
C ILE A 41 -12.34 -11.69 -5.65
N ALA A 42 -13.17 -11.90 -4.62
CA ALA A 42 -14.25 -12.89 -4.65
C ALA A 42 -15.42 -12.47 -5.55
N SER A 43 -15.67 -11.16 -5.66
CA SER A 43 -16.66 -10.62 -6.59
C SER A 43 -16.08 -10.56 -8.00
N GLU A 44 -16.69 -11.26 -8.95
CA GLU A 44 -16.28 -11.21 -10.36
C GLU A 44 -16.28 -9.77 -10.89
N LYS A 45 -17.28 -8.96 -10.50
CA LYS A 45 -17.33 -7.53 -10.86
C LYS A 45 -16.07 -6.79 -10.42
N ASN A 46 -15.67 -6.95 -9.15
CA ASN A 46 -14.50 -6.27 -8.59
C ASN A 46 -13.20 -6.78 -9.24
N PHE A 47 -13.11 -8.09 -9.47
CA PHE A 47 -11.99 -8.70 -10.17
C PHE A 47 -11.84 -8.16 -11.60
N PHE A 48 -12.91 -8.11 -12.40
CA PHE A 48 -12.87 -7.57 -13.75
C PHE A 48 -12.57 -6.06 -13.78
N ASN A 49 -13.06 -5.30 -12.79
CA ASN A 49 -12.68 -3.90 -12.64
C ASN A 49 -11.19 -3.74 -12.32
N LEU A 50 -10.63 -4.57 -11.43
CA LEU A 50 -9.19 -4.57 -11.15
C LEU A 50 -8.39 -4.89 -12.42
N VAL A 51 -8.79 -5.90 -13.19
CA VAL A 51 -8.15 -6.23 -14.48
C VAL A 51 -8.20 -5.03 -15.43
N LYS A 52 -9.36 -4.38 -15.55
CA LYS A 52 -9.54 -3.19 -16.38
C LYS A 52 -8.63 -2.04 -15.92
N ILE A 53 -8.57 -1.78 -14.62
CA ILE A 53 -7.67 -0.77 -14.01
C ILE A 53 -6.22 -1.06 -14.39
N LEU A 54 -5.74 -2.29 -14.16
CA LEU A 54 -4.36 -2.68 -14.43
C LEU A 54 -3.99 -2.47 -15.90
N ASN A 55 -4.84 -2.92 -16.82
CA ASN A 55 -4.62 -2.77 -18.25
C ASN A 55 -4.71 -1.30 -18.70
N GLN A 56 -5.64 -0.52 -18.14
CA GLN A 56 -5.81 0.89 -18.49
C GLN A 56 -4.64 1.75 -18.00
N VAL A 57 -4.15 1.52 -16.78
CA VAL A 57 -2.95 2.19 -16.25
C VAL A 57 -1.73 1.84 -17.09
N ALA A 58 -1.54 0.55 -17.40
CA ALA A 58 -0.44 0.08 -18.23
C ALA A 58 -0.45 0.72 -19.63
N ALA A 59 -1.62 0.76 -20.29
CA ALA A 59 -1.78 1.33 -21.63
C ALA A 59 -1.63 2.86 -21.65
N GLN A 60 -2.25 3.57 -20.70
CA GLN A 60 -2.23 5.04 -20.67
C GLN A 60 -0.83 5.60 -20.43
N TYR A 61 -0.09 5.02 -19.48
CA TYR A 61 1.22 5.53 -19.09
C TYR A 61 2.36 4.85 -19.87
N ASN A 62 2.11 3.70 -20.49
CA ASN A 62 3.12 2.85 -21.10
C ASN A 62 4.30 2.56 -20.14
N LEU A 63 3.97 2.25 -18.88
CA LEU A 63 4.93 1.96 -17.82
C LEU A 63 4.64 0.59 -17.18
N PRO A 64 5.67 -0.08 -16.63
CA PRO A 64 5.48 -1.32 -15.88
C PRO A 64 4.49 -1.17 -14.72
N VAL A 65 3.58 -2.14 -14.60
CA VAL A 65 2.66 -2.26 -13.47
C VAL A 65 3.01 -3.54 -12.71
N ILE A 66 3.65 -3.37 -11.56
CA ILE A 66 4.12 -4.48 -10.73
C ILE A 66 3.02 -4.91 -9.78
N VAL A 67 2.44 -6.08 -10.03
CA VAL A 67 1.32 -6.60 -9.22
C VAL A 67 1.84 -7.69 -8.30
N SER A 68 1.81 -7.45 -6.98
CA SER A 68 2.08 -8.48 -5.99
C SER A 68 0.83 -9.37 -5.89
N THR A 69 0.88 -10.54 -6.51
CA THR A 69 -0.30 -11.43 -6.62
C THR A 69 -0.34 -12.45 -5.49
N HIS A 70 -1.49 -12.51 -4.81
CA HIS A 70 -1.79 -13.62 -3.91
C HIS A 70 -2.17 -14.88 -4.73
N PRO A 71 -1.90 -16.11 -4.27
CA PRO A 71 -2.27 -17.34 -4.97
C PRO A 71 -3.75 -17.40 -5.40
N ARG A 72 -4.65 -16.77 -4.62
CA ARG A 72 -6.08 -16.68 -4.95
C ARG A 72 -6.34 -15.85 -6.22
N THR A 73 -5.74 -14.66 -6.33
CA THR A 73 -5.85 -13.80 -7.52
C THR A 73 -5.34 -14.53 -8.76
N ARG A 74 -4.24 -15.28 -8.63
CA ARG A 74 -3.69 -16.09 -9.72
C ARG A 74 -4.68 -17.16 -10.20
N LYS A 75 -5.37 -17.85 -9.29
CA LYS A 75 -6.42 -18.82 -9.66
C LYS A 75 -7.58 -18.15 -10.43
N MET A 76 -7.98 -16.94 -10.07
CA MET A 76 -9.04 -16.21 -10.79
C MET A 76 -8.59 -15.80 -12.20
N ILE A 77 -7.33 -15.40 -12.36
CA ILE A 77 -6.71 -15.09 -13.65
C ILE A 77 -6.71 -16.32 -14.55
N GLU A 78 -6.26 -17.46 -14.03
CA GLU A 78 -6.24 -18.75 -14.74
C GLU A 78 -7.66 -19.23 -15.10
N LYS A 79 -8.60 -19.17 -14.14
CA LYS A 79 -10.01 -19.59 -14.33
C LYS A 79 -10.69 -18.84 -15.48
N HIS A 80 -10.47 -17.53 -15.60
CA HIS A 80 -11.15 -16.69 -16.58
C HIS A 80 -10.30 -16.41 -17.83
N GLY A 81 -9.12 -17.03 -17.95
CA GLY A 81 -8.25 -16.84 -19.11
C GLY A 81 -7.81 -15.38 -19.32
N ILE A 82 -7.62 -14.63 -18.23
CA ILE A 82 -7.31 -13.21 -18.31
C ILE A 82 -5.95 -13.00 -18.95
N GLN A 83 -5.92 -12.19 -20.01
CA GLN A 83 -4.70 -11.69 -20.61
C GLN A 83 -4.50 -10.23 -20.18
N PHE A 84 -3.34 -9.96 -19.59
CA PHE A 84 -2.95 -8.61 -19.22
C PHE A 84 -2.13 -7.95 -20.32
N HIS A 85 -2.12 -6.62 -20.29
CA HIS A 85 -1.18 -5.81 -21.06
C HIS A 85 0.27 -6.23 -20.77
N GLU A 86 1.16 -6.18 -21.76
CA GLU A 86 2.57 -6.64 -21.65
C GLU A 86 3.37 -5.97 -20.53
N GLN A 87 2.99 -4.74 -20.16
CA GLN A 87 3.61 -3.99 -19.06
C GLN A 87 3.15 -4.46 -17.67
N VAL A 88 2.08 -5.25 -17.56
CA VAL A 88 1.59 -5.78 -16.29
C VAL A 88 2.40 -7.03 -15.93
N LYS A 89 3.13 -6.96 -14.82
CA LYS A 89 3.99 -8.04 -14.34
C LYS A 89 3.44 -8.59 -13.04
N LEU A 90 2.95 -9.83 -13.09
CA LEU A 90 2.48 -10.54 -11.90
C LEU A 90 3.68 -11.15 -11.16
N MET A 91 3.86 -10.75 -9.91
CA MET A 91 4.99 -11.17 -9.08
C MET A 91 4.54 -12.04 -7.92
N LYS A 92 5.47 -12.88 -7.45
CA LYS A 92 5.33 -13.56 -6.16
C LYS A 92 5.42 -12.52 -5.03
N PRO A 93 4.85 -12.81 -3.84
CA PRO A 93 5.03 -11.97 -2.66
C PRO A 93 6.52 -11.68 -2.40
N MET A 94 6.81 -10.43 -2.02
CA MET A 94 8.18 -9.94 -1.78
C MET A 94 8.46 -9.80 -0.29
N GLY A 95 9.75 -9.75 0.07
CA GLY A 95 10.15 -9.38 1.42
C GLY A 95 9.77 -7.94 1.75
N LEU A 96 9.51 -7.64 3.03
CA LEU A 96 9.06 -6.33 3.50
C LEU A 96 9.93 -5.18 2.98
N SER A 97 11.26 -5.27 3.13
CA SER A 97 12.17 -4.20 2.74
C SER A 97 12.27 -4.00 1.23
N GLU A 98 12.20 -5.06 0.43
CA GLU A 98 12.14 -4.96 -1.05
C GLU A 98 10.83 -4.29 -1.48
N TYR A 99 9.72 -4.67 -0.86
CA TYR A 99 8.40 -4.12 -1.18
C TYR A 99 8.28 -2.63 -0.83
N ILE A 100 8.74 -2.23 0.36
CA ILE A 100 8.77 -0.82 0.76
C ILE A 100 9.67 0.00 -0.18
N ALA A 101 10.83 -0.54 -0.57
CA ALA A 101 11.72 0.13 -1.51
C ALA A 101 11.02 0.39 -2.87
N LEU A 102 10.24 -0.58 -3.36
CA LEU A 102 9.43 -0.38 -4.57
C LEU A 102 8.32 0.66 -4.39
N GLN A 103 7.60 0.65 -3.26
CA GLN A 103 6.53 1.63 -3.00
C GLN A 103 7.08 3.06 -3.04
N VAL A 104 8.18 3.31 -2.31
CA VAL A 104 8.80 4.65 -2.16
C VAL A 104 9.36 5.18 -3.49
N GLN A 105 9.76 4.31 -4.41
CA GLN A 105 10.34 4.69 -5.70
C GLN A 105 9.37 4.57 -6.88
N SER A 106 8.13 4.13 -6.65
CA SER A 106 7.10 4.04 -7.69
C SER A 106 6.60 5.42 -8.13
N LYS A 107 5.94 5.49 -9.29
CA LYS A 107 5.16 6.65 -9.72
C LYS A 107 3.94 6.85 -8.81
N ALA A 108 3.25 5.75 -8.52
CA ALA A 108 2.18 5.66 -7.54
C ALA A 108 1.94 4.20 -7.13
N VAL A 109 1.37 4.03 -5.93
CA VAL A 109 0.94 2.73 -5.39
C VAL A 109 -0.58 2.64 -5.43
N LEU A 110 -1.14 1.53 -5.89
CA LEU A 110 -2.56 1.20 -5.76
C LEU A 110 -2.68 0.01 -4.80
N SER A 111 -3.35 0.18 -3.66
CA SER A 111 -3.33 -0.85 -2.62
C SER A 111 -4.64 -0.99 -1.85
N ASP A 112 -5.00 -2.23 -1.55
CA ASP A 112 -6.05 -2.58 -0.59
C ASP A 112 -5.51 -2.98 0.80
N SER A 113 -4.21 -2.77 1.04
CA SER A 113 -3.60 -3.01 2.36
C SER A 113 -4.22 -2.10 3.41
N GLY A 114 -4.49 -2.65 4.60
CA GLY A 114 -4.89 -1.84 5.77
C GLY A 114 -3.81 -0.85 6.21
N THR A 115 -2.55 -1.09 5.84
CA THR A 115 -1.40 -0.26 6.22
C THR A 115 -1.06 0.81 5.20
N ILE A 116 -1.71 0.85 4.02
CA ILE A 116 -1.34 1.79 2.96
C ILE A 116 -1.42 3.25 3.44
N SER A 117 -2.43 3.57 4.24
CA SER A 117 -2.63 4.89 4.84
C SER A 117 -1.48 5.29 5.76
N GLU A 118 -0.99 4.35 6.58
CA GLU A 118 0.15 4.58 7.47
C GLU A 118 1.44 4.70 6.66
N GLU A 119 1.69 3.76 5.73
CA GLU A 119 2.90 3.70 4.92
C GLU A 119 3.08 4.94 4.04
N SER A 120 2.04 5.35 3.30
CA SER A 120 2.10 6.51 2.40
C SER A 120 2.33 7.81 3.19
N SER A 121 1.68 7.94 4.34
CA SER A 121 1.83 9.09 5.24
C SER A 121 3.23 9.17 5.83
N ILE A 122 3.75 8.05 6.36
CA ILE A 122 5.08 8.01 7.02
C ILE A 122 6.21 8.18 6.00
N LEU A 123 6.12 7.51 4.85
CA LEU A 123 7.20 7.44 3.86
C LEU A 123 7.08 8.47 2.72
N ASN A 124 6.00 9.25 2.70
CA ASN A 124 5.76 10.32 1.73
C ASN A 124 5.80 9.84 0.26
N PHE A 125 5.05 8.79 -0.05
CA PHE A 125 4.84 8.34 -1.43
C PHE A 125 3.38 8.48 -1.86
N ARG A 126 3.16 8.53 -3.17
CA ARG A 126 1.84 8.70 -3.80
C ARG A 126 1.06 7.39 -3.75
N ALA A 127 -0.15 7.41 -3.21
CA ALA A 127 -0.95 6.21 -3.03
C ALA A 127 -2.45 6.43 -3.29
N LEU A 128 -3.06 5.42 -3.92
CA LEU A 128 -4.50 5.24 -4.01
C LEU A 128 -4.90 4.02 -3.19
N ASN A 129 -5.90 4.19 -2.33
CA ASN A 129 -6.58 3.11 -1.64
C ASN A 129 -7.72 2.60 -2.53
N ILE A 130 -7.59 1.37 -3.01
CA ILE A 130 -8.57 0.73 -3.91
C ILE A 130 -9.68 -0.03 -3.15
N ARG A 131 -9.88 0.28 -1.87
CA ARG A 131 -11.01 -0.23 -1.08
C ARG A 131 -12.24 0.66 -1.26
N GLU A 132 -13.42 0.06 -1.08
CA GLU A 132 -14.71 0.76 -1.07
C GLU A 132 -15.04 1.39 0.30
N ALA A 133 -14.37 0.93 1.36
CA ALA A 133 -14.50 1.46 2.72
C ALA A 133 -13.18 1.38 3.47
N HIS A 134 -12.98 2.31 4.43
CA HIS A 134 -11.77 2.38 5.25
C HIS A 134 -12.08 2.73 6.71
N GLU A 135 -11.17 2.32 7.59
CA GLU A 135 -11.21 2.46 9.06
C GLU A 135 -10.27 3.55 9.59
N ARG A 136 -9.75 4.41 8.70
CA ARG A 136 -8.67 5.37 8.96
C ARG A 136 -9.07 6.81 8.57
N PRO A 137 -10.05 7.45 9.25
CA PRO A 137 -10.45 8.83 8.95
C PRO A 137 -9.29 9.82 9.00
N GLU A 138 -8.34 9.62 9.91
CA GLU A 138 -7.15 10.45 10.09
C GLU A 138 -6.27 10.53 8.83
N ALA A 139 -6.32 9.51 7.97
CA ALA A 139 -5.62 9.53 6.68
C ALA A 139 -6.28 10.44 5.63
N MET A 140 -7.60 10.60 5.71
CA MET A 140 -8.37 11.45 4.80
C MET A 140 -8.31 12.90 5.24
N GLU A 141 -8.27 13.16 6.55
CA GLU A 141 -8.08 14.49 7.12
C GLU A 141 -6.79 15.15 6.64
N GLU A 142 -5.70 14.37 6.54
CA GLU A 142 -4.41 14.86 6.02
C GLU A 142 -4.17 14.53 4.55
N ALA A 143 -5.15 13.91 3.88
CA ALA A 143 -5.09 13.48 2.49
C ALA A 143 -3.81 12.67 2.15
N SER A 144 -3.35 11.82 3.06
CA SER A 144 -2.12 11.03 2.87
C SER A 144 -2.28 9.90 1.85
N VAL A 145 -3.51 9.56 1.50
CA VAL A 145 -3.92 8.58 0.50
C VAL A 145 -5.32 8.96 0.01
N MET A 146 -5.64 8.68 -1.25
CA MET A 146 -7.00 8.88 -1.77
C MET A 146 -7.75 7.55 -1.89
N MET A 147 -8.95 7.45 -1.32
CA MET A 147 -9.80 6.28 -1.51
C MET A 147 -10.58 6.40 -2.83
N VAL A 148 -10.38 5.44 -3.72
CA VAL A 148 -10.93 5.45 -5.10
C VAL A 148 -11.74 4.21 -5.45
N GLY A 149 -11.75 3.21 -4.56
CA GLY A 149 -12.40 1.92 -4.81
C GLY A 149 -11.84 1.21 -6.04
N LEU A 150 -12.66 0.34 -6.63
CA LEU A 150 -12.35 -0.36 -7.88
C LEU A 150 -13.11 0.26 -9.06
N ASN A 151 -13.15 1.58 -9.13
CA ASN A 151 -13.69 2.30 -10.28
C ASN A 151 -12.56 2.77 -11.21
N PRO A 152 -12.46 2.25 -12.46
CA PRO A 152 -11.42 2.63 -13.40
C PRO A 152 -11.31 4.12 -13.66
N GLU A 153 -12.44 4.82 -13.79
CA GLU A 153 -12.47 6.26 -14.02
C GLU A 153 -11.88 7.01 -12.82
N ARG A 154 -12.30 6.64 -11.61
CA ARG A 154 -11.83 7.29 -10.38
C ARG A 154 -10.35 7.03 -10.12
N VAL A 155 -9.87 5.83 -10.43
CA VAL A 155 -8.43 5.52 -10.35
C VAL A 155 -7.64 6.42 -11.28
N MET A 156 -8.06 6.59 -12.53
CA MET A 156 -7.34 7.46 -13.47
C MET A 156 -7.35 8.93 -13.03
N GLN A 157 -8.49 9.44 -12.55
CA GLN A 157 -8.57 10.79 -11.97
C GLN A 157 -7.65 10.94 -10.75
N GLY A 158 -7.65 9.96 -9.85
CA GLY A 158 -6.78 9.96 -8.67
C GLY A 158 -5.30 9.94 -9.04
N LEU A 159 -4.90 9.19 -10.08
CA LEU A 159 -3.52 9.18 -10.56
C LEU A 159 -3.07 10.53 -11.11
N VAL A 160 -3.96 11.28 -11.75
CA VAL A 160 -3.68 12.66 -12.19
C VAL A 160 -3.52 13.59 -10.99
N GLU A 161 -4.42 13.52 -10.00
CA GLU A 161 -4.36 14.36 -8.81
C GLU A 161 -3.07 14.12 -7.99
N LEU A 162 -2.65 12.85 -7.87
CA LEU A 162 -1.42 12.49 -7.17
C LEU A 162 -0.16 13.12 -7.77
N GLU A 163 -0.19 13.61 -9.02
CA GLU A 163 0.95 14.32 -9.60
C GLU A 163 1.23 15.65 -8.88
N GLN A 164 0.23 16.24 -8.22
CA GLN A 164 0.36 17.45 -7.39
C GLN A 164 1.08 17.19 -6.06
N GLN A 165 1.16 15.94 -5.60
CA GLN A 165 1.85 15.60 -4.37
C GLN A 165 3.37 15.63 -4.55
N LYS A 166 4.05 16.42 -3.72
CA LYS A 166 5.50 16.43 -3.57
C LYS A 166 5.94 15.27 -2.68
N THR A 167 6.97 14.54 -3.09
CA THR A 167 7.46 13.33 -2.41
C THR A 167 8.94 13.42 -2.05
N GLY A 168 9.43 12.46 -1.27
CA GLY A 168 10.81 12.44 -0.81
C GLY A 168 11.06 13.50 0.27
N ALA A 169 12.08 14.35 0.07
CA ALA A 169 12.46 15.38 1.03
C ALA A 169 11.50 16.59 1.04
N GLU A 170 10.80 16.84 -0.07
CA GLU A 170 9.75 17.84 -0.14
C GLU A 170 8.39 17.23 0.19
N ARG A 171 7.52 18.00 0.86
CA ARG A 171 6.19 17.56 1.28
C ARG A 171 5.23 18.75 1.30
N ASN A 172 4.09 18.61 0.63
CA ASN A 172 3.01 19.59 0.61
C ASN A 172 1.73 19.14 1.35
N PHE A 173 1.63 17.87 1.74
CA PHE A 173 0.56 17.34 2.58
C PHE A 173 1.11 16.94 3.95
N ARG A 174 0.43 17.32 5.04
CA ARG A 174 0.95 17.08 6.40
C ARG A 174 1.04 15.57 6.69
N PRO A 175 2.02 15.13 7.49
CA PRO A 175 1.99 13.77 8.00
C PRO A 175 0.83 13.62 8.99
N VAL A 176 0.21 12.44 9.00
CA VAL A 176 -0.76 12.09 10.05
C VAL A 176 -0.01 11.95 11.36
N ALA A 177 -0.33 12.80 12.32
CA ALA A 177 0.40 12.90 13.58
C ALA A 177 0.38 11.58 14.37
N ASP A 178 -0.79 10.93 14.44
CA ASP A 178 -1.00 9.70 15.20
C ASP A 178 -0.19 8.50 14.66
N TYR A 179 0.18 8.54 13.38
CA TYR A 179 1.02 7.50 12.80
C TYR A 179 2.49 7.66 13.18
N SER A 180 2.92 8.84 13.61
CA SER A 180 4.34 9.21 13.79
C SER A 180 4.89 8.90 15.19
N MET A 181 4.28 7.94 15.89
CA MET A 181 4.63 7.62 17.27
C MET A 181 5.79 6.61 17.33
N PRO A 182 6.94 6.96 17.95
CA PRO A 182 7.97 5.97 18.28
C PRO A 182 7.50 5.10 19.46
N ASN A 183 8.38 4.17 19.86
CA ASN A 183 8.35 3.40 21.12
C ASN A 183 6.99 2.81 21.51
N VAL A 184 6.23 2.35 20.51
CA VAL A 184 4.93 1.71 20.72
C VAL A 184 5.11 0.38 21.44
N SER A 185 6.17 -0.37 21.10
CA SER A 185 6.53 -1.61 21.80
C SER A 185 6.68 -1.40 23.32
N ASP A 186 7.45 -0.40 23.74
CA ASP A 186 7.63 -0.05 25.16
C ASP A 186 6.31 0.37 25.83
N LYS A 187 5.49 1.18 25.14
CA LYS A 187 4.18 1.62 25.65
C LYS A 187 3.28 0.42 25.92
N VAL A 188 3.22 -0.54 24.99
CA VAL A 188 2.40 -1.75 25.12
C VAL A 188 2.86 -2.59 26.31
N VAL A 189 4.17 -2.80 26.49
CA VAL A 189 4.71 -3.53 27.65
C VAL A 189 4.30 -2.85 28.97
N ARG A 190 4.44 -1.52 29.05
CA ARG A 190 4.05 -0.75 30.23
C ARG A 190 2.55 -0.84 30.51
N ILE A 191 1.71 -0.75 29.49
CA ILE A 191 0.25 -0.86 29.63
C ILE A 191 -0.12 -2.25 30.16
N ILE A 192 0.40 -3.32 29.55
CA ILE A 192 0.11 -4.69 30.00
C ILE A 192 0.49 -4.87 31.47
N LEU A 193 1.72 -4.49 31.85
CA LEU A 193 2.19 -4.60 33.24
C LEU A 193 1.32 -3.78 34.20
N SER A 194 0.94 -2.55 33.82
CA SER A 194 0.18 -1.64 34.70
C SER A 194 -1.27 -2.07 34.90
N TYR A 195 -1.90 -2.68 33.89
CA TYR A 195 -3.33 -3.00 33.91
C TYR A 195 -3.64 -4.45 34.28
N THR A 196 -2.66 -5.36 34.33
CA THR A 196 -2.89 -6.79 34.60
C THR A 196 -3.67 -7.00 35.91
N ASP A 197 -3.16 -6.50 37.04
CA ASP A 197 -3.83 -6.70 38.34
C ASP A 197 -5.10 -5.84 38.50
N TYR A 198 -5.15 -4.69 37.81
CA TYR A 198 -6.36 -3.88 37.76
C TYR A 198 -7.52 -4.65 37.09
N VAL A 199 -7.26 -5.28 35.94
CA VAL A 199 -8.25 -6.05 35.19
C VAL A 199 -8.68 -7.29 35.97
N LYS A 200 -7.73 -8.02 36.58
CA LYS A 200 -8.04 -9.16 37.47
C LYS A 200 -9.03 -8.79 38.56
N ARG A 201 -8.76 -7.70 39.28
CA ARG A 201 -9.62 -7.23 40.36
C ARG A 201 -10.98 -6.70 39.87
N VAL A 202 -11.00 -5.85 38.84
CA VAL A 202 -12.21 -5.08 38.46
C VAL A 202 -13.12 -5.83 37.49
N VAL A 203 -12.56 -6.69 36.63
CA VAL A 203 -13.33 -7.45 35.63
C VAL A 203 -13.58 -8.88 36.09
N TRP A 204 -12.56 -9.54 36.65
CA TRP A 204 -12.61 -10.97 36.96
C TRP A 204 -12.93 -11.29 38.43
N GLY A 205 -12.76 -10.33 39.34
CA GLY A 205 -12.99 -10.51 40.77
C GLY A 205 -11.95 -11.40 41.46
N GLU A 206 -10.76 -11.54 40.85
CA GLU A 206 -9.59 -12.23 41.42
C GLU A 206 -8.78 -11.34 42.37
#